data_AF-A0A9J7IFP2-F1
#
_entry.id   AF-A0A9J7IFP2-F1
#
_cell.length_a   1.000
_cell.length_b   1.000
_cell.length_c   1.000
_cell.angle_alpha   90.00
_cell.angle_beta   90.00
_cell.angle_gamma   90.00
#
_symmetry.space_group_name_H-M   'P 1'
#
loop_
_entity.id
_entity.type
_entity.pdbx_description
1 polymer ?
#
loop_
_entity_poly.entity_id
_entity_poly.type
_entity_poly.pdbx_seq_one_letter_code
_entity_poly.pdbx_strand_id
1 'polypeptide(L)'
;FFFVSGNGFHISIFYYIGTLLVVRAWFNMSVGIDTLFGWYIFAVSGHFRILRHKIKETALKIDAYDNHRDFVSDVAAFVSYHNRTLKFTENLNRLYGEILWSEISMSCLQLCFLLYSLTNDENFANIPFHFFASAAITMQLMIYCFGGEKLKNENDMLCHDIYMAMPWEKMYPSEKKLMLLPLLRTQREISLKGLYFVINVNLLVFIFKTAFSFITLLGAMKEI
;
A
#
# COMPACT_ATOMS: atom_id res chain seq x y z
N PHE A 1 -30.34 -21.03 35.45
CA PHE A 1 -30.65 -22.40 35.88
C PHE A 1 -30.63 -23.39 34.69
N PHE A 2 -29.61 -23.33 33.82
CA PHE A 2 -29.44 -24.22 32.64
C PHE A 2 -28.04 -24.85 32.60
N PHE A 3 -27.34 -24.90 33.73
CA PHE A 3 -25.98 -25.43 33.87
C PHE A 3 -25.91 -26.84 34.47
N VAL A 4 -27.06 -27.47 34.75
CA VAL A 4 -27.15 -28.79 35.45
C VAL A 4 -27.74 -29.87 34.55
N SER A 5 -27.34 -29.92 33.28
CA SER A 5 -27.51 -31.10 32.44
C SER A 5 -26.18 -31.31 31.71
N GLY A 6 -25.60 -32.51 31.79
CA GLY A 6 -24.30 -32.83 31.18
C GLY A 6 -24.22 -32.41 29.71
N ASN A 7 -25.35 -32.43 29.00
CA ASN A 7 -25.43 -31.96 27.61
C ASN A 7 -25.21 -30.44 27.46
N GLY A 8 -25.67 -29.61 28.40
CA GLY A 8 -25.52 -28.15 28.33
C GLY A 8 -24.08 -27.67 28.45
N PHE A 9 -23.27 -28.35 29.26
CA PHE A 9 -21.84 -28.06 29.38
C PHE A 9 -21.06 -28.43 28.11
N HIS A 10 -21.34 -29.61 27.53
CA HIS A 10 -20.74 -30.01 26.25
C HIS A 10 -21.13 -29.08 25.11
N ILE A 11 -22.39 -28.64 25.06
CA ILE A 11 -22.87 -27.66 24.09
C ILE A 11 -22.16 -26.32 24.27
N SER A 12 -22.00 -25.83 25.51
CA SER A 12 -21.27 -24.58 25.79
C SER A 12 -19.80 -24.65 25.39
N ILE A 13 -19.12 -25.78 25.65
CA ILE A 13 -17.73 -25.99 25.22
C ILE A 13 -17.65 -26.00 23.69
N PHE A 14 -18.57 -26.68 23.03
CA PHE A 14 -18.61 -26.73 21.57
C PHE A 14 -18.78 -25.33 20.97
N TYR A 15 -19.70 -24.50 21.51
CA TYR A 15 -19.86 -23.11 21.07
C TYR A 15 -18.63 -22.25 21.34
N TYR A 16 -17.99 -22.40 22.50
CA TYR A 16 -16.77 -21.66 22.83
C TYR A 16 -15.61 -22.01 21.89
N ILE A 17 -15.37 -23.30 21.66
CA ILE A 17 -14.36 -23.79 20.71
C ILE A 17 -14.69 -23.28 19.31
N GLY A 18 -15.95 -23.37 18.88
CA GLY A 18 -16.39 -22.85 17.59
C GLY A 18 -16.11 -21.36 17.43
N THR A 19 -16.39 -20.56 18.47
CA THR A 19 -16.13 -19.11 18.47
C THR A 19 -14.62 -18.82 18.37
N LEU A 20 -13.79 -19.55 19.13
CA LEU A 20 -12.34 -19.41 19.05
C LEU A 20 -11.80 -19.76 17.65
N LEU A 21 -12.28 -20.84 17.04
CA LEU A 21 -11.88 -21.22 15.69
C LEU A 21 -12.26 -20.17 14.66
N VAL A 22 -13.47 -19.60 14.77
CA VAL A 22 -13.92 -18.51 13.89
C VAL A 22 -13.02 -17.29 14.05
N VAL A 23 -12.80 -16.80 15.27
CA VAL A 23 -11.93 -15.63 15.54
C VAL A 23 -10.52 -15.86 14.99
N ARG A 24 -9.96 -17.06 15.17
CA ARG A 24 -8.65 -17.42 14.63
C ARG A 24 -8.65 -17.41 13.09
N ALA A 25 -9.70 -17.90 12.45
CA ALA A 25 -9.81 -17.90 11.00
C ALA A 25 -9.85 -16.47 10.44
N TRP A 26 -10.64 -15.57 11.06
CA TRP A 26 -10.70 -14.15 10.68
C TRP A 26 -9.34 -13.46 10.80
N PHE A 27 -8.64 -13.65 11.93
CA PHE A 27 -7.33 -13.06 12.15
C PHE A 27 -6.32 -13.53 11.08
N ASN A 28 -6.29 -14.83 10.77
CA ASN A 28 -5.39 -15.36 9.74
C ASN A 28 -5.74 -14.84 8.34
N MET A 29 -7.03 -14.67 8.01
CA MET A 29 -7.43 -14.08 6.74
C MET A 29 -6.96 -12.63 6.61
N SER A 30 -7.12 -11.82 7.67
CA SER A 30 -6.63 -10.43 7.70
C SER A 30 -5.13 -10.35 7.42
N VAL A 31 -4.33 -11.13 8.17
CA VAL A 31 -2.87 -11.18 7.99
C VAL A 31 -2.50 -11.65 6.59
N GLY A 32 -3.26 -12.58 6.02
CA GLY A 32 -3.10 -13.03 4.63
C GLY A 32 -3.30 -11.89 3.63
N ILE A 33 -4.33 -11.07 3.81
CA ILE A 33 -4.63 -9.91 2.95
C ILE A 33 -3.49 -8.88 3.04
N ASP A 34 -3.05 -8.53 4.26
CA ASP A 34 -1.97 -7.57 4.48
C ASP A 34 -0.66 -8.05 3.81
N THR A 35 -0.34 -9.33 3.98
CA THR A 35 0.87 -9.95 3.42
C THR A 35 0.82 -9.98 1.89
N LEU A 36 -0.32 -10.33 1.31
CA LEU A 36 -0.52 -10.33 -0.14
C LEU A 36 -0.41 -8.93 -0.71
N PHE A 37 -1.00 -7.92 -0.05
CA PHE A 37 -0.85 -6.53 -0.45
C PHE A 37 0.63 -6.13 -0.49
N GLY A 38 1.37 -6.37 0.60
CA GLY A 38 2.80 -6.10 0.66
C GLY A 38 3.56 -6.77 -0.48
N TRP A 39 3.30 -8.06 -0.72
CA TRP A 39 3.92 -8.83 -1.80
C TRP A 39 3.66 -8.20 -3.17
N TYR A 40 2.42 -7.78 -3.46
CA TYR A 40 2.08 -7.11 -4.71
C TYR A 40 2.81 -5.78 -4.88
N ILE A 41 2.89 -4.95 -3.84
CA ILE A 41 3.65 -3.70 -3.89
C ILE A 41 5.11 -3.97 -4.23
N PHE A 42 5.74 -4.93 -3.54
CA PHE A 42 7.13 -5.30 -3.85
C PHE A 42 7.30 -5.85 -5.27
N ALA A 43 6.34 -6.64 -5.77
CA ALA A 43 6.36 -7.14 -7.14
C ALA A 43 6.29 -5.99 -8.17
N VAL A 44 5.39 -5.03 -7.98
CA VAL A 44 5.29 -3.85 -8.83
C VAL A 44 6.58 -3.03 -8.79
N SER A 45 7.12 -2.73 -7.60
CA SER A 45 8.42 -2.04 -7.46
C SER A 45 9.55 -2.80 -8.17
N GLY A 46 9.54 -4.13 -8.12
CA GLY A 46 10.46 -4.98 -8.88
C GLY A 46 10.36 -4.75 -10.40
N HIS A 47 9.14 -4.69 -10.94
CA HIS A 47 8.91 -4.37 -12.35
C HIS A 47 9.41 -2.97 -12.75
N PHE A 48 9.22 -1.95 -11.89
CA PHE A 48 9.79 -0.61 -12.10
C PHE A 48 11.31 -0.62 -12.08
N ARG A 49 11.93 -1.36 -11.16
CA ARG A 49 13.39 -1.51 -11.11
C ARG A 49 13.95 -2.17 -12.38
N ILE A 50 13.24 -3.16 -12.93
CA ILE A 50 13.60 -3.79 -14.22
C ILE A 50 13.48 -2.77 -15.36
N LEU A 51 12.41 -1.98 -15.42
CA LEU A 51 12.25 -0.90 -16.40
C LEU A 51 13.43 0.09 -16.34
N ARG A 52 13.80 0.51 -15.14
CA ARG A 52 14.94 1.42 -14.90
C ARG A 52 16.28 0.81 -15.29
N HIS A 53 16.44 -0.50 -15.19
CA HIS A 53 17.65 -1.16 -15.68
C HIS A 53 17.68 -1.21 -17.21
N LYS A 54 16.55 -1.60 -17.84
CA LYS A 54 16.43 -1.65 -19.30
C LYS A 54 16.69 -0.30 -19.95
N ILE A 55 16.18 0.79 -19.39
CA ILE A 55 16.40 2.13 -19.96
C ILE A 55 17.88 2.54 -19.91
N LYS A 56 18.59 2.20 -18.83
CA LYS A 56 20.03 2.46 -18.69
C LYS A 56 20.83 1.62 -19.68
N GLU A 57 20.43 0.37 -19.89
CA GLU A 57 21.05 -0.50 -20.88
C GLU A 57 20.83 0.03 -22.31
N THR A 58 19.61 0.44 -22.66
CA THR A 58 19.30 1.09 -23.94
C THR A 58 20.12 2.37 -24.14
N ALA A 59 20.28 3.17 -23.09
CA ALA A 59 21.08 4.39 -23.15
C ALA A 59 22.56 4.13 -23.44
N LEU A 60 23.14 3.07 -22.87
CA LEU A 60 24.54 2.68 -23.12
C LEU A 60 24.74 2.14 -24.54
N LYS A 61 23.71 1.54 -25.14
CA LYS A 61 23.76 0.99 -26.49
C LYS A 61 23.57 2.03 -27.60
N ILE A 62 23.30 3.30 -27.28
CA ILE A 62 23.05 4.34 -28.28
C ILE A 62 24.19 4.49 -29.28
N ASP A 63 25.44 4.49 -28.81
CA ASP A 63 26.61 4.58 -29.68
C ASP A 63 26.91 3.25 -30.41
N ALA A 64 26.28 2.14 -30.00
CA ALA A 64 26.48 0.79 -30.55
C ALA A 64 25.34 0.33 -31.46
N TYR A 65 24.26 1.10 -31.61
CA TYR A 65 23.21 0.78 -32.58
C TYR A 65 23.72 1.03 -34.00
N ASP A 66 24.04 -0.07 -34.68
CA ASP A 66 24.43 -0.06 -36.09
C ASP A 66 23.23 0.30 -37.01
N ASN A 67 22.00 0.14 -36.49
CA ASN A 67 20.77 0.42 -37.24
C ASN A 67 19.66 1.01 -36.36
N HIS A 68 18.99 2.07 -36.86
CA HIS A 68 17.89 2.76 -36.17
C HIS A 68 16.70 1.83 -35.80
N ARG A 69 16.55 0.70 -36.51
CA ARG A 69 15.50 -0.29 -36.26
C ARG A 69 15.64 -0.99 -34.91
N ASP A 70 16.86 -1.25 -34.47
CA ASP A 70 17.12 -1.97 -33.22
C ASP A 70 16.79 -1.09 -32.01
N PHE A 71 17.13 0.21 -32.09
CA PHE A 71 16.70 1.20 -31.10
C PHE A 71 15.17 1.29 -31.01
N VAL A 72 14.48 1.39 -32.16
CA VAL A 72 13.01 1.44 -32.20
C VAL A 72 12.40 0.18 -31.57
N SER A 73 12.97 -1.00 -31.85
CA SER A 73 12.54 -2.27 -31.27
C SER A 73 12.70 -2.30 -29.75
N ASP A 74 13.85 -1.85 -29.23
CA ASP A 74 14.11 -1.83 -27.79
C ASP A 74 13.22 -0.82 -27.05
N VAL A 75 12.98 0.36 -27.63
CA VAL A 75 12.03 1.33 -27.08
C VAL A 75 10.60 0.80 -27.13
N ALA A 76 10.20 0.12 -28.21
CA ALA A 76 8.88 -0.50 -28.30
C ALA A 76 8.70 -1.60 -27.23
N ALA A 77 9.72 -2.43 -27.01
CA ALA A 77 9.72 -3.46 -25.96
C ALA A 77 9.65 -2.83 -24.56
N PHE A 78 10.37 -1.73 -24.32
CA PHE A 78 10.29 -0.96 -23.08
C PHE A 78 8.89 -0.40 -22.86
N VAL A 79 8.31 0.28 -23.86
CA VAL A 79 6.95 0.86 -23.77
C VAL A 79 5.90 -0.23 -23.53
N SER A 80 5.99 -1.35 -24.24
CA SER A 80 5.08 -2.48 -24.04
C SER A 80 5.18 -3.06 -22.63
N TYR A 81 6.40 -3.17 -22.08
CA TYR A 81 6.61 -3.66 -20.72
C TYR A 81 6.10 -2.65 -19.68
N HIS A 82 6.38 -1.36 -19.86
CA HIS A 82 5.87 -0.29 -19.00
C HIS A 82 4.34 -0.30 -18.97
N ASN A 83 3.69 -0.41 -20.12
CA ASN A 83 2.23 -0.45 -20.19
C ASN A 83 1.63 -1.69 -19.52
N ARG A 84 2.32 -2.84 -19.59
CA ARG A 84 1.93 -4.05 -18.83
C ARG A 84 2.03 -3.82 -17.33
N THR A 85 3.09 -3.18 -16.86
CA THR A 85 3.26 -2.83 -15.44
C THR A 85 2.18 -1.86 -14.98
N LEU A 86 1.87 -0.83 -15.78
CA LEU A 86 0.77 0.10 -15.49
C LEU A 86 -0.57 -0.63 -15.37
N LYS A 87 -0.89 -1.50 -16.32
CA LYS A 87 -2.14 -2.29 -16.30
C LYS A 87 -2.20 -3.23 -15.09
N PHE A 88 -1.06 -3.81 -14.69
CA PHE A 88 -0.99 -4.63 -13.48
C PHE A 88 -1.29 -3.80 -12.23
N THR A 89 -0.73 -2.61 -12.12
CA THR A 89 -1.03 -1.66 -11.04
C THR A 89 -2.49 -1.21 -11.04
N GLU A 90 -3.08 -0.92 -12.20
CA GLU A 90 -4.51 -0.56 -12.32
C GLU A 90 -5.42 -1.71 -11.85
N ASN A 91 -5.09 -2.96 -12.21
CA ASN A 91 -5.82 -4.14 -11.75
C ASN A 91 -5.70 -4.32 -10.23
N LEU A 92 -4.51 -4.12 -9.67
CA LEU A 92 -4.31 -4.15 -8.22
C LEU A 92 -5.13 -3.07 -7.53
N ASN A 93 -5.15 -1.86 -8.09
CA ASN A 93 -5.95 -0.77 -7.56
C ASN A 93 -7.45 -1.09 -7.58
N ARG A 94 -7.95 -1.73 -8.63
CA ARG A 94 -9.35 -2.16 -8.71
C ARG A 94 -9.69 -3.28 -7.73
N LEU A 95 -8.78 -4.23 -7.52
CA LEU A 95 -8.99 -5.35 -6.61
C LEU A 95 -8.95 -4.89 -5.15
N TYR A 96 -7.94 -4.11 -4.78
CA TYR A 96 -7.70 -3.67 -3.41
C TYR A 96 -8.40 -2.36 -3.06
N GLY A 97 -8.94 -1.59 -4.02
CA GLY A 97 -9.53 -0.28 -3.75
C GLY A 97 -10.66 -0.32 -2.70
N GLU A 98 -11.56 -1.30 -2.84
CA GLU A 98 -12.64 -1.56 -1.87
C GLU A 98 -12.09 -2.07 -0.53
N ILE A 99 -11.16 -3.04 -0.60
CA ILE A 99 -10.56 -3.70 0.58
C ILE A 99 -9.83 -2.67 1.45
N LEU A 100 -9.00 -1.84 0.83
CA LEU A 100 -8.23 -0.79 1.49
C LEU A 100 -9.14 0.28 2.09
N TRP A 101 -10.27 0.58 1.44
CA TRP A 101 -11.26 1.49 2.01
C TRP A 101 -11.86 0.94 3.30
N SER A 102 -12.31 -0.32 3.28
CA SER A 102 -12.86 -0.97 4.48
C SER A 102 -11.80 -1.12 5.59
N GLU A 103 -10.58 -1.49 5.23
CA GLU A 103 -9.49 -1.75 6.17
C GLU A 103 -9.09 -0.47 6.89
N ILE A 104 -8.78 0.60 6.16
CA ILE A 104 -8.36 1.87 6.75
C ILE A 104 -9.48 2.46 7.62
N SER A 105 -10.73 2.35 7.19
CA SER A 105 -11.88 2.82 7.99
C SER A 105 -12.00 2.05 9.31
N MET A 106 -11.84 0.72 9.28
CA MET A 106 -11.87 -0.12 10.47
C MET A 106 -10.68 0.14 11.39
N SER A 107 -9.46 0.22 10.86
CA SER A 107 -8.25 0.54 11.63
C SER A 107 -8.34 1.91 12.29
N CYS A 108 -8.92 2.92 11.61
CA CYS A 108 -9.15 4.24 12.21
C CYS A 108 -10.05 4.16 13.45
N LEU A 109 -11.19 3.45 13.35
CA LEU A 109 -12.11 3.27 14.48
C LEU A 109 -11.44 2.54 15.63
N GLN A 110 -10.74 1.43 15.34
CA GLN A 110 -10.02 0.65 16.35
C GLN A 110 -8.96 1.49 17.07
N LEU A 111 -8.20 2.30 16.32
CA LEU A 111 -7.19 3.19 16.88
C LEU A 111 -7.80 4.26 17.79
N CYS A 112 -8.94 4.85 17.42
CA CYS A 112 -9.66 5.79 18.29
C CYS A 112 -10.12 5.13 19.61
N PHE A 113 -10.71 3.94 19.56
CA PHE A 113 -11.16 3.24 20.77
C PHE A 113 -9.99 2.84 21.67
N LEU A 114 -8.91 2.30 21.11
CA LEU A 114 -7.74 1.88 21.89
C LEU A 114 -7.03 3.05 22.55
N LEU A 115 -6.90 4.18 21.87
CA LEU A 115 -6.30 5.38 22.46
C LEU A 115 -7.20 6.01 23.53
N TYR A 116 -8.52 5.96 23.35
CA TYR A 116 -9.47 6.38 24.39
C TYR A 116 -9.35 5.49 25.64
N SER A 117 -9.32 4.16 25.45
CA SER A 117 -9.09 3.21 26.55
C SER A 117 -7.76 3.46 27.25
N LEU A 118 -6.68 3.72 26.51
CA LEU A 118 -5.37 4.03 27.08
C LEU A 118 -5.39 5.25 28.02
N THR A 119 -6.25 6.22 27.73
CA THR A 119 -6.36 7.47 28.50
C THR A 119 -7.31 7.35 29.69
N ASN A 120 -8.26 6.42 29.66
CA ASN A 120 -9.37 6.34 30.63
C ASN A 120 -9.45 5.04 31.43
N ASP A 121 -8.61 4.03 31.15
CA ASP A 121 -8.64 2.77 31.88
C ASP A 121 -8.06 2.95 33.29
N GLU A 122 -8.85 2.61 34.30
CA GLU A 122 -8.47 2.65 35.72
C GLU A 122 -7.52 1.50 36.09
N ASN A 123 -7.48 0.44 35.27
CA ASN A 123 -6.62 -0.72 35.48
C ASN A 123 -5.27 -0.55 34.77
N PHE A 124 -4.26 -0.08 35.51
CA PHE A 124 -2.89 0.07 35.00
C PHE A 124 -2.30 -1.21 34.37
N ALA A 125 -2.78 -2.40 34.75
CA ALA A 125 -2.36 -3.67 34.18
C ALA A 125 -2.75 -3.86 32.70
N ASN A 126 -3.78 -3.16 32.20
CA ASN A 126 -4.25 -3.26 30.82
C ASN A 126 -3.52 -2.30 29.87
N ILE A 127 -2.86 -1.27 30.41
CA ILE A 127 -2.16 -0.23 29.64
C ILE A 127 -1.14 -0.83 28.65
N PRO A 128 -0.26 -1.78 29.04
CA PRO A 128 0.69 -2.38 28.11
C PRO A 128 -0.01 -3.07 26.93
N PHE A 129 -1.12 -3.76 27.19
CA PHE A 129 -1.89 -4.46 26.15
C PHE A 129 -2.48 -3.48 25.14
N HIS A 130 -3.13 -2.40 25.60
CA HIS A 130 -3.67 -1.36 24.73
C HIS A 130 -2.59 -0.63 23.94
N PHE A 131 -1.42 -0.40 24.55
CA PHE A 131 -0.28 0.19 23.87
C PHE A 131 0.23 -0.71 22.74
N PHE A 132 0.47 -2.00 23.00
CA PHE A 132 0.90 -2.94 21.96
C PHE A 132 -0.14 -3.10 20.84
N ALA A 133 -1.43 -3.14 21.17
CA ALA A 133 -2.50 -3.22 20.18
C ALA A 133 -2.55 -1.97 19.27
N SER A 134 -2.46 -0.77 19.85
CA SER A 134 -2.45 0.48 19.08
C SER A 134 -1.20 0.61 18.20
N ALA A 135 -0.04 0.16 18.69
CA ALA A 135 1.19 0.11 17.91
C ALA A 135 1.09 -0.87 16.74
N ALA A 136 0.46 -2.04 16.92
CA ALA A 136 0.26 -3.01 15.85
C ALA A 136 -0.63 -2.46 14.72
N ILE A 137 -1.77 -1.83 15.06
CA ILE A 137 -2.67 -1.21 14.07
C ILE A 137 -1.97 -0.05 13.36
N THR A 138 -1.20 0.75 14.10
CA THR A 138 -0.37 1.81 13.53
C THR A 138 0.61 1.28 12.50
N MET A 139 1.31 0.17 12.81
CA MET A 139 2.24 -0.47 11.90
C MET A 139 1.53 -1.01 10.65
N GLN A 140 0.32 -1.55 10.80
CA GLN A 140 -0.50 -2.00 9.66
C GLN A 140 -0.86 -0.83 8.74
N LEU A 141 -1.35 0.29 9.29
CA LEU A 141 -1.64 1.51 8.52
C LEU A 141 -0.40 2.07 7.80
N MET A 142 0.77 2.00 8.44
CA MET A 142 2.04 2.37 7.81
C MET A 142 2.33 1.51 6.59
N ILE A 143 2.20 0.18 6.67
CA ILE A 143 2.45 -0.73 5.53
C ILE A 143 1.62 -0.32 4.32
N TYR A 144 0.34 -0.02 4.51
CA TYR A 144 -0.55 0.41 3.44
C TYR A 144 -0.16 1.79 2.85
N CYS A 145 0.00 2.80 3.71
CA CYS A 145 0.27 4.17 3.28
C CYS A 145 1.66 4.30 2.63
N PHE A 146 2.69 3.67 3.22
CA PHE A 146 4.03 3.62 2.62
C PHE A 146 4.06 2.78 1.36
N GLY A 147 3.24 1.73 1.25
CA GLY A 147 3.11 0.95 0.02
C GLY A 147 2.61 1.80 -1.15
N GLY A 148 1.59 2.62 -0.91
CA GLY A 148 1.07 3.59 -1.89
C GLY A 148 2.10 4.66 -2.27
N GLU A 149 2.77 5.24 -1.27
CA GLU A 149 3.82 6.23 -1.50
C GLU A 149 5.01 5.66 -2.29
N LYS A 150 5.42 4.43 -1.96
CA LYS A 150 6.52 3.73 -2.64
C LYS A 150 6.23 3.56 -4.13
N LEU A 151 5.02 3.17 -4.48
CA LEU A 151 4.64 2.99 -5.88
C LEU A 151 4.67 4.30 -6.66
N LYS A 152 4.19 5.40 -6.05
CA LYS A 152 4.30 6.75 -6.62
C LYS A 152 5.78 7.11 -6.86
N ASN A 153 6.61 6.91 -5.85
CA ASN A 153 8.04 7.20 -5.93
C ASN A 153 8.75 6.38 -7.01
N GLU A 154 8.43 5.09 -7.20
CA GLU A 154 9.03 4.27 -8.26
C GLU A 154 8.71 4.80 -9.66
N ASN A 155 7.51 5.35 -9.87
CA ASN A 155 7.14 5.99 -11.13
C ASN A 155 7.92 7.30 -11.36
N ASP A 156 8.01 8.14 -10.34
CA ASP A 156 8.73 9.41 -10.42
C ASP A 156 10.23 9.18 -10.64
N MET A 157 10.80 8.16 -9.98
CA MET A 157 12.18 7.70 -10.21
C MET A 157 12.37 7.15 -11.62
N LEU A 158 11.40 6.44 -12.19
CA LEU A 158 11.47 5.99 -13.57
C LEU A 158 11.50 7.18 -14.54
N CYS A 159 10.64 8.18 -14.33
CA CYS A 159 10.63 9.40 -15.14
C CYS A 159 11.99 10.12 -15.07
N HIS A 160 12.54 10.26 -13.87
CA HIS A 160 13.84 10.87 -13.64
C HIS A 160 14.98 10.08 -14.32
N ASP A 161 14.99 8.74 -14.17
CA ASP A 161 16.01 7.89 -14.75
C ASP A 161 15.95 7.89 -16.29
N ILE A 162 14.76 7.95 -16.91
CA ILE A 162 14.64 8.10 -18.38
C ILE A 162 15.29 9.40 -18.83
N TYR A 163 15.02 10.51 -18.12
CA TYR A 163 15.59 11.80 -18.46
C TYR A 163 17.11 11.85 -18.28
N MET A 164 17.62 11.33 -17.16
CA MET A 164 19.04 11.42 -16.82
C MET A 164 19.92 10.38 -17.51
N ALA A 165 19.40 9.18 -17.79
CA ALA A 165 20.21 8.12 -18.40
C ALA A 165 20.43 8.37 -19.90
N MET A 166 19.46 8.96 -20.60
CA MET A 166 19.51 9.09 -22.05
C MET A 166 20.46 10.23 -22.49
N PRO A 167 21.43 9.96 -23.39
CA PRO A 167 22.33 10.96 -23.94
C PRO A 167 21.64 11.79 -25.03
N TRP A 168 20.72 12.68 -24.63
CA TRP A 168 19.92 13.49 -25.56
C TRP A 168 20.76 14.22 -26.61
N GLU A 169 21.94 14.73 -26.28
CA GLU A 169 22.80 15.44 -27.22
C GLU A 169 23.25 14.58 -28.41
N LYS A 170 23.43 13.27 -28.21
CA LYS A 170 23.92 12.34 -29.24
C LYS A 170 22.82 11.75 -30.12
N MET A 171 21.56 11.88 -29.72
CA MET A 171 20.44 11.21 -30.37
C MET A 171 19.92 11.96 -31.60
N TYR A 172 19.46 11.21 -32.60
CA TYR A 172 18.79 11.79 -33.76
C TYR A 172 17.42 12.40 -33.39
N PRO A 173 16.91 13.40 -34.14
CA PRO A 173 15.61 14.00 -33.86
C PRO A 173 14.44 13.01 -33.83
N SER A 174 14.48 11.96 -34.66
CA SER A 174 13.48 10.88 -34.68
C SER A 174 13.48 10.07 -33.37
N GLU A 175 14.66 9.77 -32.84
CA GLU A 175 14.86 9.00 -31.60
C GLU A 175 14.46 9.79 -30.37
N LYS A 176 14.81 11.08 -30.34
CA LYS A 176 14.35 12.03 -29.31
C LYS A 176 12.83 12.04 -29.24
N LYS A 177 12.16 12.17 -30.40
CA LYS A 177 10.70 12.19 -30.48
C LYS A 177 10.08 10.88 -30.00
N LEU A 178 10.71 9.74 -30.31
CA LEU A 178 10.24 8.43 -29.86
C LEU A 178 10.32 8.29 -28.34
N MET A 179 11.40 8.77 -27.71
CA MET A 179 11.63 8.72 -26.27
C MET A 179 10.84 9.75 -25.47
N LEU A 180 10.38 10.81 -26.12
CA LEU A 180 9.53 11.81 -25.49
C LEU A 180 8.15 11.22 -25.09
N LEU A 181 7.65 10.22 -25.84
CA LEU A 181 6.41 9.52 -25.53
C LEU A 181 6.45 8.75 -24.19
N PRO A 182 7.41 7.84 -23.93
CA PRO A 182 7.52 7.18 -22.64
C PRO A 182 7.79 8.18 -21.50
N LEU A 183 8.57 9.24 -21.74
CA LEU A 183 8.85 10.27 -20.73
C LEU A 183 7.57 11.02 -20.30
N LEU A 184 6.77 11.49 -21.27
CA LEU A 184 5.47 12.10 -20.99
C LEU A 184 4.52 11.13 -20.30
N ARG A 185 4.57 9.85 -20.65
CA ARG A 185 3.71 8.83 -20.04
C ARG A 185 4.08 8.58 -18.58
N THR A 186 5.36 8.57 -18.23
CA THR A 186 5.84 8.39 -16.84
C THR A 186 5.59 9.60 -15.95
N GLN A 187 5.45 10.80 -16.51
CA GLN A 187 5.08 12.00 -15.74
C GLN A 187 3.66 11.93 -15.16
N ARG A 188 2.80 11.07 -15.71
CA ARG A 188 1.47 10.85 -15.14
C ARG A 188 1.60 10.04 -13.87
N GLU A 189 1.14 10.63 -12.76
CA GLU A 189 1.20 10.01 -11.44
C GLU A 189 0.47 8.66 -11.40
N ILE A 190 1.17 7.65 -10.87
CA ILE A 190 0.60 6.37 -10.47
C ILE A 190 0.26 6.47 -8.99
N SER A 191 -1.02 6.36 -8.67
CA SER A 191 -1.50 6.39 -7.29
C SER A 191 -2.39 5.19 -7.01
N LEU A 192 -2.21 4.58 -5.84
CA LEU A 192 -3.21 3.68 -5.26
C LEU A 192 -4.33 4.52 -4.67
N LYS A 193 -5.54 4.29 -5.14
CA LYS A 193 -6.76 4.94 -4.72
C LYS A 193 -7.60 3.92 -3.97
N GLY A 194 -7.80 4.15 -2.67
CA GLY A 194 -9.00 3.67 -2.01
C GLY A 194 -10.19 4.44 -2.60
N LEU A 195 -11.36 3.82 -2.69
CA LEU A 195 -12.59 4.39 -3.26
C LEU A 195 -12.71 5.93 -3.16
N TYR A 196 -12.55 6.46 -1.95
CA TYR A 196 -12.73 7.88 -1.62
C TYR A 196 -11.43 8.64 -1.32
N PHE A 197 -10.28 7.96 -1.24
CA PHE A 197 -9.02 8.58 -0.82
C PHE A 197 -7.79 8.01 -1.54
N VAL A 198 -6.79 8.84 -1.75
CA VAL A 198 -5.48 8.40 -2.25
C VAL A 198 -4.67 7.87 -1.09
N ILE A 199 -4.12 6.67 -1.25
CA ILE A 199 -3.32 6.01 -0.23
C ILE A 199 -1.89 6.51 -0.35
N ASN A 200 -1.49 7.32 0.61
CA ASN A 200 -0.17 7.95 0.67
C ASN A 200 0.19 8.28 2.12
N VAL A 201 1.41 8.76 2.36
CA VAL A 201 1.83 9.15 3.71
C VAL A 201 1.01 10.32 4.27
N ASN A 202 0.47 11.18 3.40
CA ASN A 202 -0.39 12.30 3.83
C ASN A 202 -1.69 11.81 4.47
N LEU A 203 -2.28 10.72 3.96
CA LEU A 203 -3.46 10.09 4.55
C LEU A 203 -3.15 9.57 5.96
N LEU A 204 -1.98 8.94 6.15
CA LEU A 204 -1.55 8.48 7.47
C LEU A 204 -1.49 9.64 8.48
N VAL A 205 -0.88 10.76 8.08
CA VAL A 205 -0.79 11.97 8.92
C VAL A 205 -2.19 12.52 9.23
N PHE A 206 -3.10 12.50 8.26
CA PHE A 206 -4.49 12.92 8.46
C PHE A 206 -5.22 12.03 9.48
N ILE A 207 -5.03 10.70 9.40
CA ILE A 207 -5.64 9.74 10.34
C ILE A 207 -5.15 10.02 11.77
N PHE A 208 -3.83 10.16 11.97
CA PHE A 208 -3.28 10.45 13.30
C PHE A 208 -3.78 11.79 13.85
N LYS A 209 -3.76 12.85 13.05
CA LYS A 209 -4.26 14.16 13.47
C LYS A 209 -5.73 14.09 13.92
N THR A 210 -6.56 13.40 13.15
CA THR A 210 -7.98 13.22 13.46
C THR A 210 -8.18 12.44 14.74
N ALA A 211 -7.44 11.33 14.92
CA ALA A 211 -7.51 10.51 16.12
C ALA A 211 -7.09 11.28 17.39
N PHE A 212 -5.97 12.01 17.34
CA PHE A 212 -5.54 12.85 18.45
C PHE A 212 -6.54 13.96 18.76
N SER A 213 -7.07 14.64 17.74
CA SER A 213 -8.11 15.67 17.92
C SER A 213 -9.36 15.11 18.59
N PHE A 214 -9.78 13.89 18.24
CA PHE A 214 -10.94 13.23 18.83
C PHE A 214 -10.72 12.88 20.30
N ILE A 215 -9.52 12.40 20.64
CA ILE A 215 -9.14 12.11 22.04
C ILE A 215 -9.15 13.39 22.87
N THR A 216 -8.54 14.46 22.37
CA THR A 216 -8.52 15.76 23.07
C THR A 216 -9.94 16.29 23.29
N LEU A 217 -10.82 16.18 22.30
CA LEU A 217 -12.22 16.57 22.43
C LEU A 217 -12.94 15.75 23.52
N LEU A 218 -12.80 14.43 23.50
CA LEU A 218 -13.42 13.55 24.51
C LEU A 218 -12.85 13.80 25.92
N GLY A 219 -11.56 14.10 26.02
CA GLY A 219 -10.93 14.51 27.28
C GLY A 219 -11.54 15.80 27.83
N ALA A 220 -11.66 16.83 26.99
CA ALA A 220 -12.27 18.10 27.36
C ALA A 220 -13.75 17.96 27.79
N MET A 221 -14.52 17.08 27.13
CA MET A 221 -15.91 16.79 27.52
C MET A 221 -16.04 16.07 28.86
N LYS A 222 -15.01 15.33 29.30
CA LYS A 222 -15.02 14.64 30.59
C LYS A 222 -14.75 15.59 31.77
N GLU A 223 -14.11 16.72 31.52
CA GLU A 223 -13.80 17.75 32.52
C GLU A 223 -14.97 18.72 32.78
N ILE A 224 -16.01 18.69 31.94
CA ILE A 224 -17.24 19.50 32.06
C ILE A 224 -18.31 18.70 32.81
#